data_AF-A0A0F8JJJ9-F1
#
_entry.id   AF-A0A0F8JJJ9-F1
#
_cell.length_a   1.000
_cell.length_b   1.000
_cell.length_c   1.000
_cell.angle_alpha   90.00
_cell.angle_beta   90.00
_cell.angle_gamma   90.00
#
_symmetry.space_group_name_H-M   'P 1'
#
loop_
_entity.id
_entity.type
_entity.pdbx_description
1 polymer ?
#
loop_
_entity_poly.entity_id
_entity_poly.type
_entity_poly.pdbx_seq_one_letter_code
_entity_poly.pdbx_strand_id
1 'polypeptide(L)'
;MRFEQKLQDNPEELEKIGKELEKYSGDRDTDFKEFIQRMWSIDKVKKMSTSEIIEKLQSMNVDFEIERFKKQAQNHISAIQLAEDHYYTQDFHAPGLDEDFIWLAMIELWNRIIPEKYNVEMIDDLMQEGYEDIDKQNYGGGLEKWEKTWDMIISIVPPHIKSVTEADKFIPDLTQSIFNWCQDFEIELGSTGMKDKSFYAKRIKYCQDFRRRFPKSDKSILENMLRAEAESYTELGDMEAAKKLLQEID
;
A
#
# COMPACT_ATOMS: atom_id res chain seq x y z
N MET A 1 6.13 5.42 10.65
CA MET A 1 6.19 3.96 10.46
C MET A 1 7.22 3.54 9.41
N ARG A 2 7.09 3.93 8.13
CA ARG A 2 8.10 3.60 7.10
C ARG A 2 9.44 4.31 7.27
N PHE A 3 9.47 5.48 7.91
CA PHE A 3 10.71 6.20 8.15
C PHE A 3 11.62 5.44 9.14
N GLU A 4 11.06 5.01 10.26
CA GLU A 4 11.76 4.23 11.29
C GLU A 4 12.19 2.87 10.74
N GLN A 5 11.30 2.20 9.99
CA GLN A 5 11.61 0.97 9.25
C GLN A 5 12.81 1.19 8.31
N LYS A 6 12.78 2.21 7.45
CA LYS A 6 13.88 2.53 6.51
C LYS A 6 15.20 2.78 7.22
N LEU A 7 15.18 3.45 8.38
CA LEU A 7 16.37 3.62 9.20
C LEU A 7 16.87 2.31 9.83
N GLN A 8 15.97 1.43 10.27
CA GLN A 8 16.35 0.10 10.74
C GLN A 8 17.00 -0.74 9.64
N ASP A 9 16.54 -0.60 8.40
CA ASP A 9 17.05 -1.34 7.24
C ASP A 9 18.30 -0.70 6.61
N ASN A 10 18.62 0.55 6.96
CA ASN A 10 19.82 1.27 6.52
C ASN A 10 20.72 1.71 7.71
N PRO A 11 21.57 0.80 8.23
CA PRO A 11 22.43 1.09 9.38
C PRO A 11 23.39 2.26 9.18
N GLU A 12 23.85 2.51 7.95
CA GLU A 12 24.76 3.61 7.63
C GLU A 12 24.07 4.97 7.74
N GLU A 13 22.83 5.07 7.26
CA GLU A 13 22.02 6.28 7.35
C GLU A 13 21.57 6.55 8.78
N LEU A 14 21.17 5.51 9.52
CA LEU A 14 20.85 5.62 10.95
C LEU A 14 22.05 6.12 11.75
N GLU A 15 23.25 5.58 11.50
CA GLU A 15 24.49 6.02 12.14
C GLU A 15 24.80 7.49 11.84
N LYS A 16 24.58 7.93 10.59
CA LYS A 16 24.77 9.32 10.18
C LYS A 16 23.82 10.26 10.91
N ILE A 17 22.52 9.93 10.92
CA ILE A 17 21.49 10.75 11.58
C ILE A 17 21.69 10.77 13.10
N GLY A 18 22.02 9.64 13.71
CA GLY A 18 22.35 9.56 15.14
C GLY A 18 23.48 10.53 15.52
N LYS A 19 24.60 10.50 14.79
CA LYS A 19 25.72 11.43 14.99
C LYS A 19 25.38 12.90 14.76
N GLU A 20 24.41 13.19 13.89
CA GLU A 20 23.95 14.55 13.68
C GLU A 20 23.08 15.04 14.84
N LEU A 21 22.19 14.19 15.37
CA LEU A 21 21.32 14.52 16.50
C LEU A 21 22.11 14.70 17.81
N GLU A 22 23.12 13.86 18.05
CA GLU A 22 24.02 13.95 19.21
C GLU A 22 24.71 15.33 19.33
N LYS A 23 24.95 16.02 18.21
CA LYS A 23 25.54 17.37 18.20
C LYS A 23 24.60 18.44 18.76
N TYR A 24 23.29 18.19 18.74
CA TYR A 24 22.27 19.15 19.19
C TYR A 24 21.62 18.74 20.52
N SER A 25 21.65 17.46 20.88
CA SER A 25 21.16 16.95 22.16
C SER A 25 22.30 16.84 23.16
N GLY A 26 22.62 17.93 23.85
CA GLY A 26 23.53 17.86 25.00
C GLY A 26 23.05 16.81 26.01
N ASP A 27 23.93 15.88 26.36
CA ASP A 27 23.87 14.91 27.48
C ASP A 27 22.51 14.28 27.81
N ARG A 28 21.63 14.10 26.80
CA ARG A 28 20.39 13.34 26.96
C ARG A 28 20.65 11.88 26.63
N ASP A 29 20.56 11.07 27.67
CA ASP A 29 20.86 9.65 27.83
C ASP A 29 19.91 8.71 27.05
N THR A 30 19.61 9.04 25.80
CA THR A 30 18.85 8.16 24.91
C THR A 30 19.57 8.11 23.59
N ASP A 31 20.38 7.06 23.41
CA ASP A 31 20.98 6.74 22.12
C ASP A 31 19.85 6.58 21.10
N PHE A 32 19.71 7.56 20.21
CA PHE A 32 18.70 7.58 19.16
C PHE A 32 18.75 6.29 18.34
N LYS A 33 19.96 5.75 18.12
CA LYS A 33 20.13 4.49 17.41
C LYS A 33 19.54 3.32 18.20
N GLU A 34 19.83 3.23 19.50
CA GLU A 34 19.24 2.20 20.36
C GLU A 34 17.71 2.33 20.39
N PHE A 35 17.19 3.56 20.47
CA PHE A 35 15.75 3.83 20.41
C PHE A 35 15.12 3.34 19.10
N ILE A 36 15.66 3.73 17.94
CA ILE A 36 15.20 3.26 16.63
C ILE A 36 15.27 1.73 16.54
N GLN A 37 16.35 1.13 17.02
CA GLN A 37 16.53 -0.32 17.00
C GLN A 37 15.59 -1.06 17.96
N ARG A 38 15.08 -0.43 19.00
CA ARG A 38 14.11 -1.04 19.94
C ARG A 38 12.67 -0.95 19.47
N MET A 39 12.32 0.00 18.59
CA MET A 39 10.96 0.13 18.07
C MET A 39 10.52 -1.10 17.27
N TRP A 40 9.24 -1.47 17.38
CA TRP A 40 8.65 -2.48 16.53
C TRP A 40 8.52 -1.99 15.10
N SER A 41 8.60 -2.94 14.18
CA SER A 41 8.52 -2.71 12.74
C SER A 41 7.89 -3.93 12.08
N ILE A 42 7.25 -3.77 10.93
CA ILE A 42 6.52 -4.88 10.32
C ILE A 42 7.46 -6.03 9.96
N ASP A 43 8.69 -5.73 9.54
CA ASP A 43 9.68 -6.77 9.23
C ASP A 43 10.17 -7.54 10.46
N LYS A 44 10.18 -6.91 11.64
CA LYS A 44 10.45 -7.64 12.89
C LYS A 44 9.32 -8.62 13.19
N VAL A 45 8.07 -8.18 13.04
CA VAL A 45 6.90 -9.04 13.27
C VAL A 45 6.82 -10.16 12.22
N LYS A 46 7.11 -9.88 10.95
CA LYS A 46 7.21 -10.89 9.87
C LYS A 46 8.23 -12.00 10.18
N LYS A 47 9.32 -11.69 10.88
CA LYS A 47 10.34 -12.68 11.28
C LYS A 47 9.88 -13.59 12.43
N MET A 48 8.87 -13.18 13.19
CA MET A 48 8.29 -14.01 14.25
C MET A 48 7.37 -15.06 13.64
N SER A 49 7.29 -16.25 14.23
CA SER A 49 6.25 -17.25 13.95
C SER A 49 4.88 -16.79 14.45
N THR A 50 3.81 -17.41 13.93
CA THR A 50 2.44 -17.05 14.34
C THR A 50 2.22 -17.27 15.84
N SER A 51 2.79 -18.33 16.41
CA SER A 51 2.73 -18.58 17.85
C SER A 51 3.47 -17.51 18.66
N GLU A 52 4.66 -17.08 18.23
CA GLU A 52 5.42 -16.04 18.93
C GLU A 52 4.68 -14.70 18.93
N ILE A 53 3.99 -14.36 17.84
CA ILE A 53 3.17 -13.14 17.78
C ILE A 53 2.02 -13.23 18.80
N ILE A 54 1.32 -14.35 18.85
CA ILE A 54 0.20 -14.58 19.78
C ILE A 54 0.69 -14.58 21.24
N GLU A 55 1.81 -15.23 21.54
CA GLU A 55 2.41 -15.24 22.88
C GLU A 55 2.82 -13.83 23.32
N LYS A 56 3.38 -13.01 22.41
CA LYS A 56 3.70 -11.61 22.72
C LYS A 56 2.44 -10.80 22.99
N LEU A 57 1.35 -10.96 22.23
CA LEU A 57 0.06 -10.34 22.52
C LEU A 57 -0.45 -10.74 23.93
N GLN A 58 -0.42 -12.03 24.26
CA GLN A 58 -0.84 -12.53 25.57
C GLN A 58 0.02 -11.97 26.71
N SER A 59 1.33 -11.80 26.51
CA SER A 59 2.22 -11.20 27.51
C SER A 59 1.86 -9.74 27.84
N MET A 60 1.16 -9.07 26.93
CA MET A 60 0.64 -7.70 27.09
C MET A 60 -0.83 -7.69 27.53
N ASN A 61 -1.35 -8.81 28.05
CA ASN A 61 -2.75 -8.97 28.43
C ASN A 61 -3.75 -8.72 27.28
N VAL A 62 -3.33 -8.97 26.03
CA VAL A 62 -4.22 -8.94 24.86
C VAL A 62 -4.73 -10.35 24.60
N ASP A 63 -6.03 -10.56 24.78
CA ASP A 63 -6.71 -11.81 24.43
C ASP A 63 -6.83 -11.92 22.90
N PHE A 64 -6.20 -12.96 22.34
CA PHE A 64 -6.25 -13.29 20.91
C PHE A 64 -6.73 -14.73 20.70
N GLU A 65 -7.73 -14.90 19.85
CA GLU A 65 -8.28 -16.19 19.44
C GLU A 65 -8.55 -16.16 17.93
N ILE A 66 -8.12 -17.22 17.23
CA ILE A 66 -8.06 -17.23 15.76
C ILE A 66 -9.45 -17.13 15.14
N GLU A 67 -10.44 -17.86 15.65
CA GLU A 67 -11.79 -17.87 15.07
C GLU A 67 -12.52 -16.55 15.35
N ARG A 68 -12.33 -15.96 16.54
CA ARG A 68 -12.79 -14.59 16.85
C ARG A 68 -12.17 -13.58 15.90
N PHE A 69 -10.85 -13.62 15.69
CA PHE A 69 -10.15 -12.73 14.76
C PHE A 69 -10.70 -12.84 13.33
N LYS A 70 -10.86 -14.07 12.82
CA LYS A 70 -11.47 -14.33 11.50
C LYS A 70 -12.86 -13.71 11.37
N LYS A 71 -13.69 -13.86 12.40
CA LYS A 71 -15.05 -13.31 12.41
C LYS A 71 -15.05 -11.78 12.44
N GLN A 72 -14.17 -11.17 13.24
CA GLN A 72 -14.02 -9.72 13.32
C GLN A 72 -13.53 -9.15 11.98
N ALA A 73 -12.53 -9.78 11.38
CA ALA A 73 -11.96 -9.39 10.09
C ALA A 73 -12.99 -9.39 8.95
N GLN A 74 -14.07 -10.19 9.02
CA GLN A 74 -15.13 -10.16 8.00
C GLN A 74 -15.78 -8.78 7.86
N ASN A 75 -15.89 -8.02 8.94
CA ASN A 75 -16.55 -6.71 8.96
C ASN A 75 -15.59 -5.53 8.78
N HIS A 76 -14.30 -5.81 8.58
CA HIS A 76 -13.27 -4.79 8.44
C HIS A 76 -12.60 -4.88 7.06
N ILE A 77 -12.05 -3.75 6.63
CA ILE A 77 -11.14 -3.68 5.47
C ILE A 77 -9.73 -3.28 5.90
N SER A 78 -9.54 -2.72 7.09
CA SER A 78 -8.24 -2.31 7.65
C SER A 78 -7.93 -3.16 8.87
N ALA A 79 -6.70 -3.68 8.93
CA ALA A 79 -6.20 -4.40 10.09
C ALA A 79 -5.93 -3.45 11.26
N ILE A 80 -5.56 -2.19 10.99
CA ILE A 80 -5.41 -1.15 12.01
C ILE A 80 -6.77 -0.83 12.64
N GLN A 81 -7.81 -0.57 11.84
CA GLN A 81 -9.15 -0.31 12.39
C GLN A 81 -9.67 -1.50 13.21
N LEU A 82 -9.41 -2.73 12.73
CA LEU A 82 -9.74 -3.93 13.50
C LEU A 82 -9.00 -3.97 14.85
N ALA A 83 -7.73 -3.57 14.87
CA ALA A 83 -6.95 -3.47 16.10
C ALA A 83 -7.56 -2.44 17.06
N GLU A 84 -7.91 -1.25 16.56
CA GLU A 84 -8.58 -0.19 17.31
C GLU A 84 -9.90 -0.65 17.93
N ASP A 85 -10.76 -1.28 17.13
CA ASP A 85 -12.11 -1.65 17.55
C ASP A 85 -12.13 -2.80 18.56
N HIS A 86 -11.16 -3.71 18.49
CA HIS A 86 -11.23 -5.00 19.20
C HIS A 86 -10.06 -5.35 20.12
N TYR A 87 -8.90 -4.73 19.94
CA TYR A 87 -7.68 -5.11 20.64
C TYR A 87 -7.17 -3.98 21.54
N TYR A 88 -7.21 -2.73 21.06
CA TYR A 88 -6.94 -1.56 21.89
C TYR A 88 -8.08 -1.23 22.87
N THR A 89 -9.27 -1.79 22.69
CA THR A 89 -10.38 -1.68 23.64
C THR A 89 -10.29 -2.65 24.82
N GLN A 90 -9.31 -3.57 24.82
CA GLN A 90 -9.06 -4.50 25.91
C GLN A 90 -8.24 -3.84 27.03
N ASP A 91 -8.15 -4.52 28.17
CA ASP A 91 -7.28 -4.12 29.29
C ASP A 91 -5.81 -4.50 29.01
N PHE A 92 -5.23 -3.96 27.94
CA PHE A 92 -3.86 -4.29 27.53
C PHE A 92 -2.81 -3.54 28.36
N HIS A 93 -1.64 -4.16 28.49
CA HIS A 93 -0.49 -3.66 29.23
C HIS A 93 0.74 -3.67 28.31
N ALA A 94 0.95 -2.58 27.57
CA ALA A 94 2.08 -2.43 26.66
C ALA A 94 2.98 -1.26 27.09
N PRO A 95 4.02 -1.49 27.89
CA PRO A 95 4.89 -0.41 28.36
C PRO A 95 5.80 0.11 27.24
N GLY A 96 5.86 1.44 27.10
CA GLY A 96 6.81 2.11 26.21
C GLY A 96 6.56 1.80 24.72
N LEU A 97 7.56 1.21 24.05
CA LEU A 97 7.54 0.98 22.60
C LEU A 97 6.70 -0.24 22.17
N ASP A 98 6.15 -1.00 23.12
CA ASP A 98 5.38 -2.22 22.85
C ASP A 98 3.95 -1.93 22.37
N GLU A 99 3.42 -0.72 22.53
CA GLU A 99 2.04 -0.36 22.11
C GLU A 99 1.83 -0.55 20.60
N ASP A 100 2.84 -0.19 19.81
CA ASP A 100 2.83 -0.36 18.35
C ASP A 100 2.81 -1.83 17.91
N PHE A 101 3.22 -2.75 18.79
CA PHE A 101 3.21 -4.17 18.46
C PHE A 101 1.81 -4.69 18.15
N ILE A 102 0.77 -4.17 18.80
CA ILE A 102 -0.60 -4.72 18.67
C ILE A 102 -1.10 -4.53 17.23
N TRP A 103 -1.06 -3.31 16.68
CA TRP A 103 -1.53 -3.07 15.30
C TRP A 103 -0.61 -3.76 14.27
N LEU A 104 0.71 -3.80 14.49
CA LEU A 104 1.65 -4.55 13.65
C LEU A 104 1.36 -6.06 13.64
N ALA A 105 1.05 -6.62 14.81
CA ALA A 105 0.65 -8.00 14.95
C ALA A 105 -0.67 -8.28 14.23
N MET A 106 -1.65 -7.37 14.30
CA MET A 106 -2.92 -7.55 13.58
C MET A 106 -2.73 -7.57 12.07
N ILE A 107 -1.87 -6.71 11.51
CA ILE A 107 -1.53 -6.73 10.08
C ILE A 107 -0.93 -8.09 9.71
N GLU A 108 0.10 -8.53 10.42
CA GLU A 108 0.80 -9.76 10.06
C GLU A 108 -0.06 -11.02 10.28
N LEU A 109 -0.85 -11.05 11.36
CA LEU A 109 -1.79 -12.14 11.62
C LEU A 109 -2.90 -12.18 10.57
N TRP A 110 -3.37 -11.03 10.09
CA TRP A 110 -4.32 -10.96 8.97
C TRP A 110 -3.75 -11.64 7.74
N ASN A 111 -2.52 -11.27 7.35
CA ASN A 111 -1.84 -11.80 6.17
C ASN A 111 -1.63 -13.32 6.24
N ARG A 112 -1.45 -13.88 7.45
CA ARG A 112 -1.21 -15.31 7.65
C ARG A 112 -2.47 -16.15 7.80
N ILE A 113 -3.48 -15.62 8.50
CA ILE A 113 -4.67 -16.36 8.91
C ILE A 113 -5.79 -16.26 7.86
N ILE A 114 -5.85 -15.13 7.14
CA ILE A 114 -6.91 -14.82 6.17
C ILE A 114 -6.28 -14.29 4.87
N PRO A 115 -5.32 -15.01 4.25
CA PRO A 115 -4.59 -14.53 3.08
C PRO A 115 -5.48 -14.26 1.87
N GLU A 116 -6.67 -14.84 1.82
CA GLU A 116 -7.67 -14.64 0.76
C GLU A 116 -8.38 -13.29 0.84
N LYS A 117 -8.33 -12.60 1.98
CA LYS A 117 -8.96 -11.29 2.18
C LYS A 117 -7.91 -10.21 2.29
N TYR A 118 -7.81 -9.36 1.29
CA TYR A 118 -6.94 -8.18 1.34
C TYR A 118 -7.41 -7.19 2.40
N ASN A 119 -6.46 -6.46 2.97
CA ASN A 119 -6.70 -5.30 3.81
C ASN A 119 -6.04 -4.04 3.22
N VAL A 120 -6.41 -2.87 3.75
CA VAL A 120 -5.93 -1.55 3.31
C VAL A 120 -4.42 -1.42 3.43
N GLU A 121 -3.83 -1.94 4.51
CA GLU A 121 -2.40 -1.87 4.76
C GLU A 121 -1.60 -2.65 3.71
N MET A 122 -2.11 -3.81 3.26
CA MET A 122 -1.50 -4.56 2.16
C MET A 122 -1.54 -3.79 0.83
N ILE A 123 -2.61 -3.04 0.56
CA ILE A 123 -2.70 -2.19 -0.64
C ILE A 123 -1.62 -1.11 -0.60
N ASP A 124 -1.54 -0.39 0.53
CA ASP A 124 -0.60 0.71 0.68
C ASP A 124 0.85 0.23 0.60
N ASP A 125 1.18 -0.85 1.31
CA ASP A 125 2.52 -1.45 1.29
C ASP A 125 2.93 -1.91 -0.11
N LEU A 126 2.05 -2.63 -0.81
CA LEU A 126 2.37 -3.14 -2.14
C LEU A 126 2.56 -2.03 -3.18
N MET A 127 1.76 -0.96 -3.10
CA MET A 127 1.95 0.21 -3.95
C MET A 127 3.36 0.82 -3.75
N GLN A 128 3.81 0.84 -2.50
CA GLN A 128 4.99 1.57 -2.08
C GLN A 128 6.26 0.77 -2.34
N GLU A 129 6.19 -0.55 -2.16
CA GLU A 129 7.18 -1.47 -2.71
C GLU A 129 7.31 -1.32 -4.23
N GLY A 130 6.21 -1.04 -4.95
CA GLY A 130 6.24 -0.78 -6.39
C GLY A 130 6.99 0.51 -6.76
N TYR A 131 6.77 1.61 -6.03
CA TYR A 131 7.58 2.84 -6.19
C TYR A 131 9.06 2.56 -5.93
N GLU A 132 9.39 1.81 -4.86
CA GLU A 132 10.78 1.48 -4.53
C GLU A 132 11.46 0.64 -5.61
N ASP A 133 10.73 -0.27 -6.25
CA ASP A 133 11.24 -1.02 -7.41
C ASP A 133 11.50 -0.11 -8.61
N ILE A 134 10.59 0.81 -8.92
CA ILE A 134 10.73 1.76 -10.04
C ILE A 134 11.92 2.70 -9.80
N ASP A 135 12.09 3.21 -8.57
CA ASP A 135 13.24 4.03 -8.18
C ASP A 135 14.57 3.28 -8.37
N LYS A 136 14.57 1.97 -8.15
CA LYS A 136 15.70 1.07 -8.41
C LYS A 136 15.82 0.61 -9.87
N GLN A 137 15.02 1.20 -10.77
CA GLN A 137 14.93 0.87 -12.20
C GLN A 137 14.44 -0.55 -12.50
N ASN A 138 13.82 -1.22 -11.53
CA ASN A 138 13.15 -2.51 -11.68
C ASN A 138 11.69 -2.30 -12.12
N TYR A 139 11.49 -1.70 -13.30
CA TYR A 139 10.16 -1.34 -13.81
C TYR A 139 9.21 -2.53 -13.91
N GLY A 140 9.71 -3.70 -14.35
CA GLY A 140 8.91 -4.91 -14.47
C GLY A 140 8.34 -5.36 -13.12
N GLY A 141 9.18 -5.41 -12.09
CA GLY A 141 8.76 -5.77 -10.73
C GLY A 141 7.83 -4.73 -10.11
N GLY A 142 8.11 -3.44 -10.32
CA GLY A 142 7.26 -2.36 -9.79
C GLY A 142 5.87 -2.33 -10.43
N LEU A 143 5.79 -2.46 -11.75
CA LEU A 143 4.52 -2.49 -12.48
C LEU A 143 3.69 -3.75 -12.20
N GLU A 144 4.33 -4.89 -11.96
CA GLU A 144 3.62 -6.11 -11.51
C GLU A 144 2.99 -5.89 -10.12
N LYS A 145 3.69 -5.22 -9.21
CA LYS A 145 3.14 -4.85 -7.89
C LYS A 145 1.97 -3.89 -8.03
N TRP A 146 2.10 -2.85 -8.84
CA TRP A 146 1.02 -1.88 -9.07
C TRP A 146 -0.20 -2.49 -9.75
N GLU A 147 0.00 -3.43 -10.69
CA GLU A 147 -1.08 -4.22 -11.31
C GLU A 147 -1.86 -5.02 -10.24
N LYS A 148 -1.15 -5.68 -9.34
CA LYS A 148 -1.76 -6.40 -8.21
C LYS A 148 -2.42 -5.47 -7.19
N THR A 149 -1.82 -4.32 -6.89
CA THR A 149 -2.43 -3.27 -6.04
C THR A 149 -3.77 -2.82 -6.61
N TRP A 150 -3.84 -2.60 -7.93
CA TRP A 150 -5.09 -2.27 -8.60
C TRP A 150 -6.15 -3.36 -8.41
N ASP A 151 -5.81 -4.63 -8.64
CA ASP A 151 -6.75 -5.74 -8.44
C ASP A 151 -7.26 -5.82 -6.99
N MET A 152 -6.38 -5.57 -6.01
CA MET A 152 -6.75 -5.53 -4.58
C MET A 152 -7.72 -4.38 -4.29
N ILE A 153 -7.46 -3.17 -4.78
CA ILE A 153 -8.37 -2.02 -4.64
C ILE A 153 -9.75 -2.37 -5.20
N ILE A 154 -9.80 -2.97 -6.40
CA ILE A 154 -11.07 -3.31 -7.06
C ILE A 154 -11.86 -4.37 -6.28
N SER A 155 -11.17 -5.28 -5.60
CA SER A 155 -11.81 -6.31 -4.79
C SER A 155 -12.42 -5.77 -3.49
N ILE A 156 -11.83 -4.72 -2.91
CA ILE A 156 -12.27 -4.12 -1.64
C ILE A 156 -13.32 -3.04 -1.88
N VAL A 157 -13.14 -2.19 -2.89
CA VAL A 157 -14.06 -1.08 -3.18
C VAL A 157 -15.40 -1.64 -3.66
N PRO A 158 -16.52 -1.34 -2.98
CA PRO A 158 -17.84 -1.84 -3.36
C PRO A 158 -18.21 -1.50 -4.81
N PRO A 159 -18.87 -2.41 -5.56
CA PRO A 159 -19.23 -2.17 -6.96
C PRO A 159 -20.13 -0.95 -7.21
N HIS A 160 -20.84 -0.46 -6.19
CA HIS A 160 -21.73 0.71 -6.29
C HIS A 160 -20.98 2.04 -6.24
N ILE A 161 -19.75 2.07 -5.72
CA ILE A 161 -18.85 3.23 -5.79
C ILE A 161 -18.36 3.35 -7.22
N LYS A 162 -18.61 4.47 -7.90
CA LYS A 162 -18.39 4.61 -9.36
C LYS A 162 -17.44 5.74 -9.74
N SER A 163 -16.84 6.42 -8.77
CA SER A 163 -15.72 7.34 -9.01
C SER A 163 -14.52 6.95 -8.15
N VAL A 164 -13.33 7.25 -8.64
CA VAL A 164 -12.09 7.03 -7.88
C VAL A 164 -12.03 7.93 -6.64
N THR A 165 -12.60 9.14 -6.71
CA THR A 165 -12.71 10.07 -5.57
C THR A 165 -13.64 9.57 -4.47
N GLU A 166 -14.70 8.82 -4.82
CA GLU A 166 -15.51 8.10 -3.83
C GLU A 166 -14.75 6.90 -3.25
N ALA A 167 -13.91 6.23 -4.05
CA ALA A 167 -13.04 5.15 -3.56
C ALA A 167 -12.00 5.68 -2.56
N ASP A 168 -11.41 6.85 -2.81
CA ASP A 168 -10.52 7.53 -1.87
C ASP A 168 -11.20 7.81 -0.53
N LYS A 169 -12.48 8.19 -0.53
CA LYS A 169 -13.26 8.40 0.69
C LYS A 169 -13.60 7.10 1.41
N PHE A 170 -13.73 6.01 0.66
CA PHE A 170 -14.06 4.70 1.20
C PHE A 170 -12.85 4.00 1.83
N ILE A 171 -11.66 4.25 1.29
CA ILE A 171 -10.38 3.76 1.82
C ILE A 171 -9.57 4.97 2.30
N PRO A 172 -9.88 5.53 3.48
CA PRO A 172 -9.11 6.63 4.02
C PRO A 172 -7.70 6.17 4.43
N ASP A 173 -6.83 7.14 4.69
CA ASP A 173 -5.53 6.94 5.36
C ASP A 173 -4.46 6.14 4.60
N LEU A 174 -4.60 6.04 3.28
CA LEU A 174 -3.51 5.63 2.40
C LEU A 174 -2.40 6.69 2.36
N THR A 175 -1.16 6.28 2.07
CA THR A 175 0.00 7.18 1.95
C THR A 175 -0.22 8.26 0.87
N GLN A 176 -1.03 7.93 -0.15
CA GLN A 176 -1.48 8.83 -1.21
C GLN A 176 -2.87 8.43 -1.67
N SER A 177 -3.53 9.31 -2.43
CA SER A 177 -4.83 9.00 -3.02
C SER A 177 -4.73 7.91 -4.09
N ILE A 178 -5.74 7.06 -4.16
CA ILE A 178 -6.01 6.12 -5.26
C ILE A 178 -6.11 6.90 -6.58
N PHE A 179 -6.67 8.12 -6.57
CA PHE A 179 -6.67 9.01 -7.73
C PHE A 179 -5.27 9.24 -8.31
N ASN A 180 -4.27 9.51 -7.47
CA ASN A 180 -2.88 9.69 -7.92
C ASN A 180 -2.27 8.37 -8.37
N TRP A 181 -2.41 7.30 -7.57
CA TRP A 181 -1.88 5.98 -7.91
C TRP A 181 -2.37 5.45 -9.25
N CYS A 182 -3.65 5.67 -9.56
CA CYS A 182 -4.21 5.23 -10.83
C CYS A 182 -3.55 5.91 -12.04
N GLN A 183 -3.14 7.17 -11.89
CA GLN A 183 -2.47 7.93 -12.95
C GLN A 183 -0.98 7.60 -13.00
N ASP A 184 -0.31 7.44 -11.86
CA ASP A 184 1.10 7.04 -11.84
C ASP A 184 1.30 5.68 -12.50
N PHE A 185 0.39 4.72 -12.23
CA PHE A 185 0.42 3.42 -12.87
C PHE A 185 0.21 3.51 -14.39
N GLU A 186 -0.75 4.32 -14.82
CA GLU A 186 -1.03 4.58 -16.23
C GLU A 186 0.19 5.16 -16.96
N ILE A 187 0.78 6.21 -16.39
CA ILE A 187 1.94 6.92 -16.93
C ILE A 187 3.13 5.98 -17.05
N GLU A 188 3.42 5.19 -16.01
CA GLU A 188 4.59 4.32 -15.99
C GLU A 188 4.47 3.13 -16.95
N LEU A 189 3.26 2.60 -17.15
CA LEU A 189 2.98 1.64 -18.23
C LEU A 189 3.33 2.24 -19.61
N GLY A 190 3.03 3.53 -19.82
CA GLY A 190 3.33 4.24 -21.07
C GLY A 190 4.82 4.47 -21.25
N SER A 191 5.48 4.98 -20.21
CA SER A 191 6.93 5.21 -20.18
C SER A 191 7.72 3.93 -20.43
N THR A 192 7.32 2.82 -19.81
CA THR A 192 7.94 1.51 -20.01
C THR A 192 7.63 0.95 -21.41
N GLY A 193 6.44 1.25 -21.95
CA GLY A 193 6.02 0.94 -23.32
C GLY A 193 6.99 1.41 -24.40
N MET A 194 7.68 2.53 -24.18
CA MET A 194 8.69 3.04 -25.12
C MET A 194 9.86 2.08 -25.33
N LYS A 195 10.18 1.26 -24.32
CA LYS A 195 11.27 0.27 -24.36
C LYS A 195 10.75 -1.13 -24.70
N ASP A 196 9.57 -1.49 -24.19
CA ASP A 196 8.91 -2.76 -24.43
C ASP A 196 7.43 -2.53 -24.77
N LYS A 197 7.11 -2.69 -26.05
CA LYS A 197 5.77 -2.46 -26.59
C LYS A 197 4.68 -3.33 -25.96
N SER A 198 5.02 -4.43 -25.29
CA SER A 198 4.03 -5.26 -24.58
C SER A 198 3.31 -4.49 -23.47
N PHE A 199 3.95 -3.46 -22.90
CA PHE A 199 3.33 -2.60 -21.89
C PHE A 199 2.26 -1.67 -22.45
N TYR A 200 2.28 -1.33 -23.74
CA TYR A 200 1.16 -0.60 -24.36
C TYR A 200 -0.12 -1.42 -24.36
N ALA A 201 -0.03 -2.75 -24.58
CA ALA A 201 -1.20 -3.62 -24.47
C ALA A 201 -1.75 -3.67 -23.03
N LYS A 202 -0.86 -3.66 -22.02
CA LYS A 202 -1.25 -3.55 -20.61
C LYS A 202 -1.91 -2.20 -20.31
N ARG A 203 -1.34 -1.08 -20.78
CA ARG A 203 -1.89 0.28 -20.62
C ARG A 203 -3.29 0.39 -21.20
N ILE A 204 -3.51 -0.14 -22.41
CA ILE A 204 -4.84 -0.18 -23.05
C ILE A 204 -5.84 -0.91 -22.16
N LYS A 205 -5.51 -2.15 -21.74
CA LYS A 205 -6.38 -2.95 -20.88
C LYS A 205 -6.70 -2.22 -19.58
N TYR A 206 -5.69 -1.66 -18.93
CA TYR A 206 -5.84 -0.94 -17.67
C TYR A 206 -6.74 0.30 -17.83
N CYS A 207 -6.52 1.13 -18.86
CA CYS A 207 -7.35 2.31 -19.13
C CYS A 207 -8.83 1.94 -19.35
N GLN A 208 -9.09 0.87 -20.10
CA GLN A 208 -10.44 0.35 -20.32
C GLN A 208 -11.07 -0.17 -19.02
N ASP A 209 -10.30 -0.93 -18.23
CA ASP A 209 -10.75 -1.47 -16.94
C ASP A 209 -11.06 -0.36 -15.94
N PHE A 210 -10.21 0.68 -15.86
CA PHE A 210 -10.44 1.87 -15.05
C PHE A 210 -11.75 2.57 -15.42
N ARG A 211 -11.95 2.92 -16.71
CA ARG A 211 -13.15 3.63 -17.15
C ARG A 211 -14.42 2.80 -16.97
N ARG A 212 -14.33 1.48 -17.10
CA ARG A 212 -15.46 0.56 -16.82
C ARG A 212 -15.77 0.50 -15.32
N ARG A 213 -14.76 0.49 -14.46
CA ARG A 213 -14.94 0.43 -13.01
C ARG A 213 -15.47 1.75 -12.44
N PHE A 214 -14.89 2.86 -12.89
CA PHE A 214 -15.11 4.20 -12.36
C PHE A 214 -15.62 5.20 -13.42
N PRO A 215 -16.77 4.92 -14.07
CA PRO A 215 -17.28 5.74 -15.17
C PRO A 215 -17.78 7.13 -14.73
N LYS A 216 -17.88 7.38 -13.42
CA LYS A 216 -18.31 8.66 -12.84
C LYS A 216 -17.16 9.42 -12.16
N SER A 217 -15.91 9.03 -12.42
CA SER A 217 -14.74 9.83 -12.03
C SER A 217 -14.75 11.19 -12.70
N ASP A 218 -13.94 12.11 -12.18
CA ASP A 218 -13.76 13.44 -12.75
C ASP A 218 -13.37 13.36 -14.24
N LYS A 219 -13.88 14.31 -15.03
CA LYS A 219 -13.66 14.35 -16.49
C LYS A 219 -12.17 14.29 -16.83
N SER A 220 -11.33 14.99 -16.08
CA SER A 220 -9.87 15.05 -16.31
C SER A 220 -9.20 13.68 -16.32
N ILE A 221 -9.44 12.84 -15.32
CA ILE A 221 -8.81 11.51 -15.26
C ILE A 221 -9.41 10.56 -16.31
N LEU A 222 -10.70 10.67 -16.61
CA LEU A 222 -11.33 9.88 -17.68
C LEU A 222 -10.72 10.21 -19.06
N GLU A 223 -10.52 11.50 -19.35
CA GLU A 223 -9.87 11.95 -20.57
C GLU A 223 -8.40 11.58 -20.64
N ASN A 224 -7.68 11.61 -19.51
CA ASN A 224 -6.30 11.12 -19.44
C ASN A 224 -6.24 9.63 -19.82
N MET A 225 -7.14 8.80 -19.30
CA MET A 225 -7.23 7.38 -19.65
C MET A 225 -7.58 7.14 -21.12
N LEU A 226 -8.45 7.97 -21.72
CA LEU A 226 -8.76 7.89 -23.15
C LEU A 226 -7.54 8.27 -24.01
N ARG A 227 -6.84 9.34 -23.64
CA ARG A 227 -5.64 9.81 -24.35
C ARG A 227 -4.52 8.78 -24.27
N ALA A 228 -4.27 8.25 -23.08
CA ALA A 228 -3.30 7.19 -22.83
C ALA A 228 -3.53 5.94 -23.67
N GLU A 229 -4.79 5.53 -23.80
CA GLU A 229 -5.20 4.42 -24.66
C GLU A 229 -4.97 4.73 -26.14
N ALA A 230 -5.33 5.94 -26.60
CA ALA A 230 -5.14 6.36 -27.98
C ALA A 230 -3.64 6.45 -28.36
N GLU A 231 -2.81 6.98 -27.46
CA GLU A 231 -1.35 6.98 -27.59
C GLU A 231 -0.81 5.55 -27.72
N SER A 232 -1.27 4.65 -26.86
CA SER A 232 -0.86 3.25 -26.88
C SER A 232 -1.25 2.54 -28.18
N TYR A 233 -2.45 2.79 -28.71
CA TYR A 233 -2.85 2.29 -30.03
C TYR A 233 -1.98 2.85 -31.16
N THR A 234 -1.65 4.13 -31.11
CA THR A 234 -0.75 4.79 -32.08
C THR A 234 0.62 4.11 -32.10
N GLU A 235 1.19 3.85 -30.93
CA GLU A 235 2.51 3.20 -30.79
C GLU A 235 2.53 1.73 -31.26
N LEU A 236 1.36 1.09 -31.24
CA LEU A 236 1.12 -0.24 -31.79
C LEU A 236 0.72 -0.23 -33.27
N GLY A 237 0.54 0.96 -33.88
CA GLY A 237 0.23 1.14 -35.30
C GLY A 237 -1.26 1.12 -35.66
N ASP A 238 -2.16 1.11 -34.68
CA ASP A 238 -3.62 1.14 -34.89
C ASP A 238 -4.17 2.58 -34.84
N MET A 239 -3.93 3.32 -35.92
CA MET A 239 -4.33 4.73 -36.04
C MET A 239 -5.85 4.93 -36.05
N GLU A 240 -6.61 3.93 -36.52
CA GLU A 240 -8.07 4.01 -36.57
C GLU A 240 -8.67 3.93 -35.17
N ALA A 241 -8.20 2.98 -34.33
CA ALA A 241 -8.60 2.90 -32.93
C ALA A 241 -8.23 4.17 -32.16
N ALA A 242 -7.01 4.67 -32.34
CA ALA A 242 -6.55 5.90 -31.69
C ALA A 242 -7.43 7.11 -32.06
N LYS A 243 -7.71 7.31 -33.35
CA LYS A 243 -8.53 8.43 -33.83
C LYS A 243 -9.95 8.39 -33.28
N LYS A 244 -10.55 7.20 -33.19
CA LYS A 244 -11.88 7.02 -32.63
C LYS A 244 -11.95 7.47 -31.17
N LEU A 245 -10.96 7.09 -30.35
CA LEU A 245 -10.89 7.50 -28.95
C LEU A 245 -10.70 9.01 -28.80
N LEU A 246 -9.85 9.62 -29.64
CA LEU A 246 -9.63 11.08 -29.60
C LEU A 246 -10.88 11.89 -29.97
N GLN A 247 -11.84 11.31 -30.70
CA GLN A 247 -13.13 11.96 -30.97
C GLN A 247 -14.09 11.94 -29.78
N GLU A 248 -13.82 11.12 -28.75
CA GLU A 248 -14.59 11.07 -27.50
C GLU A 248 -14.10 12.10 -26.47
N ILE A 249 -12.98 12.77 -26.74
CA ILE A 249 -12.40 13.82 -25.89
C ILE A 249 -12.93 15.18 -26.40
N ASP A 250 -13.73 15.85 -25.57
CA ASP A 250 -14.35 17.17 -25.84
C ASP A 250 -13.46 18.34 -25.41
#